data_AF-B8BYQ6-F1
#
_entry.id   AF-B8BYQ6-F1
#
_cell.length_a   1.000
_cell.length_b   1.000
_cell.length_c   1.000
_cell.angle_alpha   90.00
_cell.angle_beta   90.00
_cell.angle_gamma   90.00
#
_symmetry.space_group_name_H-M   'P 1'
#
loop_
_entity.id
_entity.type
_entity.pdbx_description
1 polymer ?
#
loop_
_entity_poly.entity_id
_entity_poly.type
_entity_poly.pdbx_seq_one_letter_code
_entity_poly.pdbx_strand_id
1 'polypeptide(L)'
;MMATNSTTLGIVAFTLVATLADGFVNQLLSGSSPMVVSVSPAPFHANSIQPSTTFKRLQMVSFPEDSMSSSSSSSSSNYEKQSRQNNSPIEEDEQPPSSLSSSASPSDFTSDQYERNDGAFPLPDDMSVPKTRQLRWEREKLVLSKFANGDELFDLRHEVASLRKELAETRKLMDGASKKKGDDAVALRGLKRRVKEIEDKILRVSGRDAEFAYAVLLERVEKAESEGDKEKAKKIRKEAEEARACIPQLNMHGLWVGKYGENGYEMVNITYSGDTLVATKVTGDQNVPRGEISFTANLSPRAQFQTMSGLEPIELNARAARQWGKRYLPRHVGKGQVASEGYQNAQWMDGQLILVGRFFSFAWVPIGHQVFFGRPSAELTLKMLREHQEEEMMKDHVAVMREEATHMMDETYWSERENNYFEQEGCFE
;
A
#
# COMPACT_ATOMS: atom_id res chain seq x y z
N MET A 1 -53.08 0.72 -37.30
CA MET A 1 -52.17 1.08 -38.41
C MET A 1 -51.85 2.56 -38.29
N MET A 2 -50.56 2.87 -38.12
CA MET A 2 -49.80 4.14 -38.29
C MET A 2 -50.37 5.44 -37.64
N ALA A 3 -49.81 5.96 -36.54
CA ALA A 3 -48.51 6.62 -36.34
C ALA A 3 -48.44 8.08 -36.83
N THR A 4 -48.28 9.03 -35.91
CA THR A 4 -47.32 10.15 -35.98
C THR A 4 -47.12 10.75 -34.59
N ASN A 5 -45.99 10.44 -33.97
CA ASN A 5 -45.47 11.12 -32.78
C ASN A 5 -44.55 12.26 -33.25
N SER A 6 -44.76 13.46 -32.73
CA SER A 6 -43.78 14.55 -32.77
C SER A 6 -43.13 14.62 -31.38
N THR A 7 -41.84 14.31 -31.29
CA THR A 7 -41.07 14.47 -30.07
C THR A 7 -39.75 15.13 -30.43
N THR A 8 -39.69 16.42 -30.13
CA THR A 8 -38.52 17.28 -30.21
C THR A 8 -37.53 16.87 -29.12
N LEU A 9 -36.42 16.23 -29.48
CA LEU A 9 -35.31 15.95 -28.58
C LEU A 9 -34.20 16.97 -28.83
N GLY A 10 -34.07 17.92 -27.91
CA GLY A 10 -32.92 18.80 -27.82
C GLY A 10 -31.71 18.04 -27.27
N ILE A 11 -30.69 17.87 -28.10
CA ILE A 11 -29.38 17.39 -27.71
C ILE A 11 -28.61 18.57 -27.10
N VAL A 12 -28.46 18.58 -25.78
CA VAL A 12 -27.46 19.41 -25.10
C VAL A 12 -26.19 18.58 -24.99
N ALA A 13 -25.21 18.89 -25.84
CA ALA A 13 -23.89 18.30 -25.79
C ALA A 13 -23.16 18.75 -24.50
N PHE A 14 -22.83 17.79 -23.64
CA PHE A 14 -21.87 17.96 -22.55
C PHE A 14 -20.47 17.75 -23.11
N THR A 15 -19.82 18.84 -23.52
CA THR A 15 -18.39 18.88 -23.80
C THR A 15 -17.77 19.78 -22.74
N LEU A 16 -17.29 19.21 -21.64
CA LEU A 16 -16.52 19.95 -20.65
C LEU A 16 -15.40 19.06 -20.09
N VAL A 17 -14.22 19.68 -19.98
CA VAL A 17 -13.01 19.23 -19.26
C VAL A 17 -11.98 18.45 -20.10
N ALA A 18 -11.34 19.18 -21.02
CA ALA A 18 -9.92 18.97 -21.40
C ALA A 18 -9.08 20.27 -21.24
N THR A 19 -9.63 21.33 -20.62
CA THR A 19 -9.02 22.67 -20.60
C THR A 19 -8.36 23.08 -19.28
N LEU A 20 -8.13 22.16 -18.34
CA LEU A 20 -7.49 22.48 -17.05
C LEU A 20 -6.02 22.03 -16.93
N ALA A 21 -5.48 21.27 -17.88
CA ALA A 21 -4.05 20.94 -17.92
C ALA A 21 -3.24 21.92 -18.80
N ASP A 22 -3.78 22.38 -19.92
CA ASP A 22 -3.05 23.27 -20.86
C ASP A 22 -3.06 24.76 -20.47
N GLY A 23 -4.00 25.19 -19.63
CA GLY A 23 -4.18 26.60 -19.31
C GLY A 23 -3.19 27.17 -18.28
N PHE A 24 -2.53 26.33 -17.49
CA PHE A 24 -1.76 26.80 -16.33
C PHE A 24 -0.24 26.74 -16.50
N VAL A 25 0.27 26.03 -17.52
CA VAL A 25 1.71 25.93 -17.79
C VAL A 25 2.21 26.99 -18.78
N ASN A 26 1.33 27.65 -19.55
CA ASN A 26 1.72 28.55 -20.63
C ASN A 26 1.75 30.06 -20.28
N GLN A 27 1.60 30.46 -19.02
CA GLN A 27 1.58 31.89 -18.65
C GLN A 27 2.94 32.47 -18.22
N LEU A 28 4.04 31.97 -18.81
CA LEU A 28 5.36 32.60 -18.66
C LEU A 28 6.21 32.71 -19.93
N LEU A 29 5.83 32.12 -21.08
CA LEU A 29 6.59 32.31 -22.32
C LEU A 29 5.65 32.33 -23.53
N SER A 30 5.63 33.48 -24.22
CA SER A 30 4.91 33.70 -25.47
C SER A 30 5.67 33.12 -26.66
N GLY A 31 4.93 32.51 -27.60
CA GLY A 31 5.27 32.58 -29.03
C GLY A 31 5.24 31.25 -29.78
N SER A 32 4.33 31.18 -30.75
CA SER A 32 4.36 30.36 -31.98
C SER A 32 3.64 29.00 -31.95
N SER A 33 2.54 28.94 -32.70
CA SER A 33 1.79 27.73 -33.09
C SER A 33 2.48 26.93 -34.19
N PRO A 34 2.21 25.62 -34.27
CA PRO A 34 1.88 25.02 -35.55
C PRO A 34 0.64 24.11 -35.54
N MET A 35 0.06 23.93 -36.73
CA MET A 35 -1.10 23.08 -37.06
C MET A 35 -0.85 21.59 -36.81
N VAL A 36 -1.88 20.86 -36.37
CA VAL A 36 -1.92 19.39 -36.41
C VAL A 36 -3.25 18.89 -36.98
N VAL A 37 -3.13 17.91 -37.87
CA VAL A 37 -4.18 17.17 -38.59
C VAL A 37 -4.82 16.11 -37.67
N SER A 38 -6.14 15.99 -37.71
CA SER A 38 -6.94 15.04 -36.92
C SER A 38 -7.18 13.74 -37.68
N VAL A 39 -6.96 12.59 -37.01
CA VAL A 39 -7.43 11.26 -37.42
C VAL A 39 -8.15 10.65 -36.22
N SER A 40 -9.42 10.27 -36.41
CA SER A 40 -10.30 9.69 -35.37
C SER A 40 -10.25 8.16 -35.36
N PRO A 41 -10.30 7.51 -34.18
CA PRO A 41 -10.71 6.12 -34.05
C PRO A 41 -12.10 5.94 -33.41
N ALA A 42 -12.76 4.83 -33.77
CA ALA A 42 -14.13 4.45 -33.43
C ALA A 42 -14.31 3.93 -31.98
N PRO A 43 -15.54 3.92 -31.43
CA PRO A 43 -15.79 3.64 -30.01
C PRO A 43 -15.98 2.15 -29.71
N PHE A 44 -15.42 1.70 -28.57
CA PHE A 44 -15.71 0.43 -27.92
C PHE A 44 -16.77 0.61 -26.83
N HIS A 45 -17.76 -0.30 -26.77
CA HIS A 45 -18.78 -0.37 -25.73
C HIS A 45 -18.20 -1.00 -24.45
N ALA A 46 -18.34 -0.31 -23.31
CA ALA A 46 -18.05 -0.84 -21.98
C ALA A 46 -19.36 -1.00 -21.18
N ASN A 47 -19.61 -2.23 -20.70
CA ASN A 47 -20.72 -2.54 -19.81
C ASN A 47 -20.46 -2.01 -18.40
N SER A 48 -21.41 -1.23 -17.89
CA SER A 48 -21.43 -0.68 -16.53
C SER A 48 -21.99 -1.72 -15.55
N ILE A 49 -21.15 -2.20 -14.64
CA ILE A 49 -21.56 -2.98 -13.47
C ILE A 49 -21.48 -2.04 -12.27
N GLN A 50 -22.61 -1.80 -11.60
CA GLN A 50 -22.65 -1.04 -10.36
C GLN A 50 -22.26 -1.93 -9.16
N PRO A 51 -21.36 -1.49 -8.28
CA PRO A 51 -21.10 -2.19 -7.04
C PRO A 51 -22.12 -1.78 -5.96
N SER A 52 -22.96 -2.72 -5.53
CA SER A 52 -23.67 -2.63 -4.26
C SER A 52 -22.85 -3.35 -3.20
N THR A 53 -22.17 -2.60 -2.33
CA THR A 53 -21.45 -3.19 -1.19
C THR A 53 -22.09 -2.75 0.11
N THR A 54 -22.91 -3.63 0.68
CA THR A 54 -23.28 -3.60 2.10
C THR A 54 -22.07 -4.03 2.92
N PHE A 55 -21.35 -3.07 3.50
CA PHE A 55 -20.17 -3.33 4.31
C PHE A 55 -20.56 -3.91 5.68
N LYS A 56 -20.15 -5.14 5.98
CA LYS A 56 -20.06 -5.62 7.35
C LYS A 56 -18.86 -4.96 8.01
N ARG A 57 -19.08 -4.30 9.14
CA ARG A 57 -18.04 -3.67 9.98
C ARG A 57 -17.02 -4.74 10.39
N LEU A 58 -15.81 -4.69 9.81
CA LEU A 58 -14.68 -5.51 10.23
C LEU A 58 -14.36 -5.16 11.70
N GLN A 59 -14.60 -6.11 12.60
CA GLN A 59 -14.17 -5.98 13.99
C GLN A 59 -12.67 -6.23 14.03
N MET A 60 -11.90 -5.21 14.43
CA MET A 60 -10.48 -5.36 14.72
C MET A 60 -10.34 -6.28 15.94
N VAL A 61 -9.80 -7.47 15.73
CA VAL A 61 -9.45 -8.41 16.81
C VAL A 61 -8.30 -7.78 17.61
N SER A 62 -8.54 -7.48 18.88
CA SER A 62 -7.51 -7.11 19.83
C SER A 62 -6.60 -8.31 20.10
N PHE A 63 -5.30 -8.16 19.90
CA PHE A 63 -4.31 -9.19 20.26
C PHE A 63 -4.20 -9.33 21.79
N PRO A 64 -4.04 -10.55 22.33
CA PRO A 64 -3.52 -10.74 23.68
C PRO A 64 -2.02 -10.51 23.67
N GLU A 65 -1.55 -9.53 24.45
CA GLU A 65 -0.19 -9.47 24.95
C GLU A 65 -0.10 -10.55 26.03
N ASP A 66 0.58 -11.68 25.78
CA ASP A 66 1.32 -12.45 26.80
C ASP A 66 2.04 -13.70 26.25
N SER A 67 3.29 -13.85 26.69
CA SER A 67 4.07 -15.09 26.83
C SER A 67 4.66 -15.81 25.59
N MET A 68 5.85 -15.37 25.17
CA MET A 68 6.88 -16.32 24.74
C MET A 68 7.84 -16.59 25.92
N SER A 69 7.42 -17.48 26.82
CA SER A 69 8.29 -18.09 27.81
C SER A 69 8.63 -19.51 27.37
N SER A 70 9.92 -19.75 27.16
CA SER A 70 10.55 -21.05 26.93
C SER A 70 10.20 -22.05 28.04
N SER A 71 9.54 -23.15 27.66
CA SER A 71 9.29 -24.29 28.54
C SER A 71 10.47 -25.26 28.51
N SER A 72 11.34 -25.18 29.52
CA SER A 72 12.14 -26.30 29.99
C SER A 72 11.39 -27.02 31.11
N SER A 73 11.24 -28.33 30.94
CA SER A 73 10.60 -29.28 31.84
C SER A 73 11.34 -29.47 33.17
N SER A 74 10.64 -29.33 34.31
CA SER A 74 10.87 -30.14 35.51
C SER A 74 9.78 -29.94 36.58
N SER A 75 8.98 -30.97 36.76
CA SER A 75 8.55 -31.62 38.02
C SER A 75 8.41 -30.82 39.33
N SER A 76 7.16 -30.77 39.81
CA SER A 76 6.71 -31.11 41.18
C SER A 76 7.29 -30.40 42.42
N SER A 77 6.46 -29.61 43.12
CA SER A 77 5.95 -30.00 44.47
C SER A 77 5.04 -28.92 45.08
N ASN A 78 3.97 -29.38 45.74
CA ASN A 78 3.02 -28.65 46.57
C ASN A 78 3.68 -27.76 47.63
N TYR A 79 3.11 -26.57 47.88
CA TYR A 79 2.91 -26.08 49.25
C TYR A 79 1.67 -25.19 49.35
N GLU A 80 0.89 -25.49 50.37
CA GLU A 80 -0.37 -24.90 50.77
C GLU A 80 -0.11 -23.82 51.85
N LYS A 81 -1.08 -22.90 51.98
CA LYS A 81 -1.46 -22.09 53.16
C LYS A 81 -1.08 -20.60 53.24
N GLN A 82 -2.19 -19.85 53.39
CA GLN A 82 -2.51 -18.86 54.44
C GLN A 82 -2.33 -17.36 54.13
N SER A 83 -3.50 -16.73 53.92
CA SER A 83 -4.02 -15.51 54.55
C SER A 83 -3.03 -14.54 55.19
N ARG A 84 -3.11 -13.27 54.79
CA ARG A 84 -3.37 -12.16 55.72
C ARG A 84 -3.90 -10.94 55.00
N GLN A 85 -4.99 -10.43 55.56
CA GLN A 85 -5.55 -9.10 55.33
C GLN A 85 -4.51 -8.04 55.67
N ASN A 86 -4.49 -6.94 54.92
CA ASN A 86 -4.24 -5.61 55.47
C ASN A 86 -4.82 -4.55 54.54
N ASN A 87 -5.88 -3.90 55.03
CA ASN A 87 -6.43 -2.65 54.51
C ASN A 87 -5.49 -1.50 54.87
N SER A 88 -5.28 -0.57 53.95
CA SER A 88 -4.91 0.81 54.26
C SER A 88 -5.52 1.72 53.20
N PRO A 89 -6.20 2.81 53.59
CA PRO A 89 -6.81 3.75 52.66
C PRO A 89 -5.74 4.74 52.18
N ILE A 90 -5.61 4.91 50.87
CA ILE A 90 -4.82 5.98 50.25
C ILE A 90 -5.83 7.07 49.87
N GLU A 91 -5.68 8.23 50.52
CA GLU A 91 -6.34 9.48 50.15
C GLU A 91 -5.76 9.97 48.81
N GLU A 92 -6.65 10.21 47.84
CA GLU A 92 -6.32 10.83 46.56
C GLU A 92 -6.41 12.36 46.72
N ASP A 93 -5.25 13.02 46.63
CA ASP A 93 -5.14 14.47 46.58
C ASP A 93 -5.05 14.88 45.10
N GLU A 94 -6.15 15.38 44.54
CA GLU A 94 -6.21 15.94 43.20
C GLU A 94 -5.51 17.31 43.16
N GLN A 95 -4.34 17.40 42.52
CA GLN A 95 -3.80 18.66 42.04
C GLN A 95 -3.87 18.75 40.50
N PRO A 96 -4.29 19.90 39.94
CA PRO A 96 -4.37 20.08 38.49
C PRO A 96 -2.97 20.30 37.89
N PRO A 97 -2.70 19.81 36.66
CA PRO A 97 -1.41 19.96 36.03
C PRO A 97 -1.18 21.42 35.61
N SER A 98 -0.12 22.00 36.16
CA SER A 98 0.44 23.27 35.77
C SER A 98 0.99 23.21 34.33
N SER A 99 0.73 24.29 33.60
CA SER A 99 1.12 24.53 32.22
C SER A 99 2.64 24.52 32.04
N LEU A 100 3.17 23.45 31.44
CA LEU A 100 4.53 23.40 30.92
C LEU A 100 4.63 24.18 29.60
N SER A 101 5.32 25.31 29.65
CA SER A 101 5.78 26.06 28.48
C SER A 101 7.05 25.42 27.94
N SER A 102 6.93 24.66 26.86
CA SER A 102 8.06 24.08 26.13
C SER A 102 8.69 25.12 25.20
N SER A 103 9.73 25.79 25.70
CA SER A 103 10.69 26.48 24.85
C SER A 103 11.68 25.45 24.31
N ALA A 104 11.43 24.97 23.09
CA ALA A 104 12.32 24.01 22.41
C ALA A 104 13.56 24.74 21.86
N SER A 105 14.73 24.41 22.41
CA SER A 105 16.04 24.79 21.87
C SER A 105 16.41 23.92 20.65
N PRO A 106 17.14 24.45 19.63
CA PRO A 106 17.30 23.79 18.33
C PRO A 106 18.46 22.78 18.21
N SER A 107 19.03 22.30 19.31
CA SER A 107 20.18 21.38 19.30
C SER A 107 19.79 20.03 19.91
N ASP A 108 20.15 18.95 19.22
CA ASP A 108 19.97 17.52 19.56
C ASP A 108 18.73 16.81 19.00
N PHE A 109 18.63 16.76 17.66
CA PHE A 109 17.65 15.92 16.93
C PHE A 109 18.34 14.83 16.07
N THR A 110 19.55 14.39 16.41
CA THR A 110 20.36 13.52 15.53
C THR A 110 20.41 12.04 15.92
N SER A 111 19.74 11.60 16.99
CA SER A 111 19.71 10.17 17.38
C SER A 111 18.30 9.61 17.68
N ASP A 112 17.37 10.44 18.20
CA ASP A 112 16.16 9.93 18.86
C ASP A 112 15.10 9.25 17.97
N GLN A 113 15.06 9.52 16.67
CA GLN A 113 14.19 8.75 15.77
C GLN A 113 14.67 7.30 15.59
N TYR A 114 15.94 7.02 15.93
CA TYR A 114 16.47 5.67 16.06
C TYR A 114 16.51 5.16 17.51
N GLU A 115 16.56 6.03 18.53
CA GLU A 115 16.56 5.57 19.94
C GLU A 115 15.19 5.12 20.46
N ARG A 116 14.08 5.68 19.94
CA ARG A 116 12.73 5.09 20.17
C ARG A 116 12.38 3.97 19.19
N ASN A 117 13.31 3.59 18.33
CA ASN A 117 13.13 2.50 17.39
C ASN A 117 13.54 1.22 18.14
N ASP A 118 12.57 0.53 18.77
CA ASP A 118 12.71 -0.70 19.58
C ASP A 118 13.31 -1.90 18.80
N GLY A 119 14.45 -1.72 18.13
CA GLY A 119 15.06 -2.71 17.26
C GLY A 119 16.26 -2.21 16.44
N ALA A 120 16.65 -0.94 16.57
CA ALA A 120 17.99 -0.56 16.16
C ALA A 120 18.95 -1.11 17.22
N PHE A 121 19.73 -2.14 16.87
CA PHE A 121 20.81 -2.61 17.73
C PHE A 121 21.67 -1.40 18.09
N PRO A 122 21.82 -1.04 19.39
CA PRO A 122 22.73 0.01 19.78
C PRO A 122 24.09 -0.38 19.20
N LEU A 123 24.60 0.47 18.31
CA LEU A 123 25.95 0.29 17.84
C LEU A 123 26.83 0.34 19.09
N PRO A 124 27.82 -0.55 19.22
CA PRO A 124 28.83 -0.44 20.27
C PRO A 124 29.33 1.01 20.37
N ASP A 125 29.45 1.55 21.57
CA ASP A 125 29.75 2.97 21.84
C ASP A 125 31.08 3.45 21.18
N ASP A 126 31.91 2.52 20.70
CA ASP A 126 33.20 2.77 20.06
C ASP A 126 33.14 2.81 18.52
N MET A 127 32.01 2.48 17.89
CA MET A 127 31.88 2.44 16.44
C MET A 127 31.42 3.79 15.86
N SER A 128 32.38 4.64 15.50
CA SER A 128 32.06 5.89 14.79
C SER A 128 31.39 5.59 13.44
N VAL A 129 30.21 6.15 13.21
CA VAL A 129 29.49 6.01 11.93
C VAL A 129 30.32 6.66 10.81
N PRO A 130 30.62 5.97 9.70
CA PRO A 130 31.37 6.56 8.59
C PRO A 130 30.71 7.87 8.09
N LYS A 131 31.53 8.89 7.82
CA LYS A 131 31.06 10.22 7.36
C LYS A 131 30.13 10.15 6.14
N THR A 132 30.37 9.19 5.25
CA THR A 132 29.50 8.93 4.08
C THR A 132 28.08 8.52 4.48
N ARG A 133 27.93 7.72 5.53
CA ARG A 133 26.62 7.30 6.06
C ARG A 133 25.92 8.43 6.82
N GLN A 134 26.68 9.24 7.56
CA GLN A 134 26.14 10.45 8.20
C GLN A 134 25.57 11.43 7.17
N LEU A 135 26.33 11.75 6.11
CA LEU A 135 25.86 12.63 5.02
C LEU A 135 24.62 12.09 4.32
N ARG A 136 24.52 10.76 4.17
CA ARG A 136 23.33 10.11 3.63
C ARG A 136 22.12 10.33 4.54
N TRP A 137 22.26 10.11 5.84
CA TRP A 137 21.18 10.33 6.82
C TRP A 137 20.73 11.78 6.89
N GLU A 138 21.67 12.73 6.87
CA GLU A 138 21.36 14.16 6.83
C GLU A 138 20.54 14.52 5.58
N ARG A 139 20.94 13.97 4.42
CA ARG A 139 20.18 14.14 3.16
C ARG A 139 18.79 13.52 3.27
N GLU A 140 18.67 12.29 3.75
CA GLU A 140 17.38 11.60 3.91
C GLU A 140 16.47 12.38 4.88
N LYS A 141 17.01 12.89 5.98
CA LYS A 141 16.29 13.74 6.94
C LYS A 141 15.81 15.05 6.32
N LEU A 142 16.65 15.71 5.54
CA LEU A 142 16.29 16.95 4.82
C LEU A 142 15.18 16.70 3.79
N VAL A 143 15.24 15.57 3.09
CA VAL A 143 14.23 15.19 2.09
C VAL A 143 12.91 14.83 2.79
N LEU A 144 12.96 14.10 3.91
CA LEU A 144 11.79 13.77 4.71
C LEU A 144 11.11 15.00 5.34
N SER A 145 11.88 16.02 5.76
CA SER A 145 11.30 17.25 6.35
C SER A 145 10.61 18.15 5.32
N LYS A 146 10.89 17.96 4.03
CA LYS A 146 10.25 18.70 2.93
C LYS A 146 8.78 18.33 2.74
N PHE A 147 8.41 17.09 3.07
CA PHE A 147 7.07 16.55 2.79
C PHE A 147 6.32 16.20 4.07
N ALA A 148 5.01 16.39 4.04
CA ALA A 148 4.12 15.97 5.12
C ALA A 148 4.03 14.43 5.17
N ASN A 149 3.91 13.86 6.37
CA ASN A 149 3.78 12.41 6.56
C ASN A 149 2.69 12.07 7.59
N GLY A 150 2.24 10.80 7.59
CA GLY A 150 1.30 10.30 8.60
C GLY A 150 0.00 11.11 8.69
N ASP A 151 -0.36 11.53 9.90
CA ASP A 151 -1.57 12.32 10.17
C ASP A 151 -1.48 13.73 9.56
N GLU A 152 -0.29 14.34 9.52
CA GLU A 152 -0.10 15.66 8.88
C GLU A 152 -0.45 15.62 7.39
N LEU A 153 -0.08 14.54 6.70
CA LEU A 153 -0.44 14.34 5.29
C LEU A 153 -1.96 14.25 5.10
N PHE A 154 -2.66 13.62 6.04
CA PHE A 154 -4.12 13.52 5.99
C PHE A 154 -4.77 14.89 6.20
N ASP A 155 -4.36 15.62 7.23
CA ASP A 155 -4.87 16.97 7.53
C ASP A 155 -4.61 17.92 6.34
N LEU A 156 -3.44 17.81 5.73
CA LEU A 156 -3.06 18.55 4.53
C LEU A 156 -4.00 18.26 3.36
N ARG A 157 -4.29 16.98 3.10
CA ARG A 157 -5.23 16.57 2.03
C ARG A 157 -6.65 17.05 2.30
N HIS A 158 -7.08 17.02 3.56
CA HIS A 158 -8.37 17.56 3.97
C HIS A 158 -8.43 19.09 3.75
N GLU A 159 -7.37 19.83 4.10
CA GLU A 159 -7.28 21.27 3.81
C GLU A 159 -7.38 21.54 2.30
N VAL A 160 -6.64 20.79 1.48
CA VAL A 160 -6.69 20.92 0.01
C VAL A 160 -8.11 20.65 -0.51
N ALA A 161 -8.80 19.62 0.00
CA ALA A 161 -10.18 19.32 -0.38
C ALA A 161 -11.14 20.48 -0.02
N SER A 162 -10.99 21.05 1.17
CA SER A 162 -11.76 22.23 1.61
C SER A 162 -11.52 23.44 0.71
N LEU A 163 -10.25 23.74 0.39
CA LEU A 163 -9.88 24.84 -0.51
C LEU A 163 -10.43 24.64 -1.92
N ARG A 164 -10.47 23.41 -2.43
CA ARG A 164 -11.10 23.12 -3.73
C ARG A 164 -12.61 23.34 -3.72
N LYS A 165 -13.28 22.97 -2.64
CA LYS A 165 -14.70 23.25 -2.48
C LYS A 165 -14.97 24.76 -2.49
N GLU A 166 -14.17 25.52 -1.74
CA GLU A 166 -14.24 26.99 -1.72
C GLU A 166 -13.95 27.59 -3.10
N LEU A 167 -12.96 27.08 -3.83
CA LEU A 167 -12.65 27.49 -5.20
C LEU A 167 -13.84 27.27 -6.14
N ALA A 168 -14.48 26.10 -6.06
CA ALA A 168 -15.64 25.76 -6.87
C ALA A 168 -16.84 26.68 -6.57
N GLU A 169 -17.08 27.00 -5.30
CA GLU A 169 -18.12 27.94 -4.87
C GLU A 169 -17.82 29.38 -5.35
N THR A 170 -16.57 29.83 -5.21
CA THR A 170 -16.13 31.16 -5.66
C THR A 170 -16.27 31.31 -7.18
N ARG A 171 -15.94 30.26 -7.95
CA ARG A 171 -16.14 30.23 -9.41
C ARG A 171 -17.62 30.29 -9.79
N LYS A 172 -18.50 29.57 -9.08
CA LYS A 172 -19.96 29.67 -9.30
C LYS A 172 -20.49 31.08 -9.04
N LEU A 173 -20.01 31.75 -8.00
CA LEU A 173 -20.37 33.15 -7.72
C LEU A 173 -19.87 34.10 -8.82
N MET A 174 -18.65 33.87 -9.32
CA MET A 174 -18.07 34.63 -10.42
C MET A 174 -18.88 34.48 -11.71
N ASP A 175 -19.36 33.27 -12.02
CA ASP A 175 -20.23 33.01 -13.18
C ASP A 175 -21.60 33.68 -13.04
N GLY A 176 -22.14 33.73 -11.81
CA GLY A 176 -23.38 34.44 -11.49
C GLY A 176 -23.25 35.96 -11.64
N ALA A 177 -22.15 36.54 -11.13
CA ALA A 177 -21.86 37.96 -11.23
C ALA A 177 -21.64 38.41 -12.68
N SER A 178 -20.99 37.56 -13.50
CA SER A 178 -20.72 37.86 -14.91
C SER A 178 -21.98 38.00 -15.77
N LYS A 179 -23.12 37.45 -15.33
CA LYS A 179 -24.40 37.54 -16.05
C LYS A 179 -25.18 38.83 -15.78
N LYS A 180 -24.88 39.55 -14.69
CA LYS A 180 -25.54 40.83 -14.38
C LYS A 180 -24.85 41.96 -15.16
N LYS A 181 -25.55 42.55 -16.13
CA LYS A 181 -25.05 43.71 -16.89
C LYS A 181 -25.21 44.99 -16.05
N GLY A 182 -24.08 45.61 -15.69
CA GLY A 182 -24.03 46.93 -15.05
C GLY A 182 -23.68 46.85 -13.57
N ASP A 183 -22.64 47.61 -13.19
CA ASP A 183 -22.19 47.95 -11.82
C ASP A 183 -21.36 46.95 -11.00
N ASP A 184 -21.37 45.64 -11.27
CA ASP A 184 -20.63 44.65 -10.45
C ASP A 184 -19.13 44.45 -10.81
N ALA A 185 -18.52 45.35 -11.58
CA ALA A 185 -17.13 45.20 -12.04
C ALA A 185 -16.10 45.13 -10.89
N VAL A 186 -16.37 45.84 -9.78
CA VAL A 186 -15.53 45.83 -8.57
C VAL A 186 -15.64 44.47 -7.85
N ALA A 187 -16.85 43.94 -7.70
CA ALA A 187 -17.08 42.63 -7.08
C ALA A 187 -16.41 41.51 -7.89
N LEU A 188 -16.49 41.56 -9.22
CA LEU A 188 -15.84 40.58 -10.10
C LEU A 188 -14.31 40.61 -9.96
N ARG A 189 -13.70 41.79 -9.80
CA ARG A 189 -12.26 41.92 -9.55
C ARG A 189 -11.87 41.30 -8.20
N GLY A 190 -12.70 41.48 -7.18
CA GLY A 190 -12.54 40.85 -5.86
C GLY A 190 -12.57 39.32 -5.94
N LEU A 191 -13.56 38.76 -6.63
CA LEU A 191 -13.69 37.31 -6.84
C LEU A 191 -12.51 36.72 -7.62
N LYS A 192 -12.05 37.38 -8.69
CA LYS A 192 -10.86 36.94 -9.44
C LYS A 192 -9.60 36.91 -8.58
N ARG A 193 -9.40 37.92 -7.73
CA ARG A 193 -8.28 37.93 -6.77
C ARG A 193 -8.41 36.75 -5.80
N ARG A 194 -9.61 36.53 -5.24
CA ARG A 194 -9.86 35.41 -4.32
C ARG A 194 -9.61 34.05 -4.96
N VAL A 195 -10.06 33.83 -6.19
CA VAL A 195 -9.79 32.61 -6.97
C VAL A 195 -8.28 32.37 -7.06
N LYS A 196 -7.51 33.40 -7.45
CA LYS A 196 -6.06 33.31 -7.55
C LYS A 196 -5.40 33.00 -6.19
N GLU A 197 -5.84 33.66 -5.12
CA GLU A 197 -5.34 33.39 -3.77
C GLU A 197 -5.58 31.94 -3.33
N ILE A 198 -6.77 31.39 -3.60
CA ILE A 198 -7.11 30.00 -3.28
C ILE A 198 -6.26 29.04 -4.13
N GLU A 199 -6.10 29.31 -5.42
CA GLU A 199 -5.26 28.52 -6.33
C GLU A 199 -3.79 28.49 -5.86
N ASP A 200 -3.23 29.65 -5.55
CA ASP A 200 -1.87 29.78 -5.01
C ASP A 200 -1.72 29.01 -3.69
N LYS A 201 -2.75 29.05 -2.83
CA LYS A 201 -2.75 28.32 -1.56
C LYS A 201 -2.81 26.80 -1.79
N ILE A 202 -3.69 26.32 -2.68
CA ILE A 202 -3.76 24.90 -3.06
C ILE A 202 -2.40 24.42 -3.56
N LEU A 203 -1.74 25.19 -4.43
CA LEU A 203 -0.44 24.82 -4.98
C LEU A 203 0.63 24.71 -3.90
N ARG A 204 0.70 25.67 -2.96
CA ARG A 204 1.67 25.64 -1.86
C ARG A 204 1.43 24.46 -0.92
N VAL A 205 0.17 24.22 -0.55
CA VAL A 205 -0.20 23.15 0.38
C VAL A 205 0.03 21.78 -0.29
N SER A 206 -0.45 21.58 -1.52
CA SER A 206 -0.23 20.33 -2.26
C SER A 206 1.26 20.07 -2.54
N GLY A 207 2.10 21.10 -2.65
CA GLY A 207 3.55 20.94 -2.81
C GLY A 207 4.27 20.22 -1.66
N ARG A 208 3.64 20.13 -0.48
CA ARG A 208 4.16 19.34 0.66
C ARG A 208 3.70 17.89 0.63
N ASP A 209 2.77 17.50 -0.24
CA ASP A 209 2.37 16.11 -0.44
C ASP A 209 3.35 15.44 -1.41
N ALA A 210 4.10 14.45 -0.93
CA ALA A 210 5.10 13.73 -1.72
C ALA A 210 4.49 13.00 -2.93
N GLU A 211 3.27 12.45 -2.80
CA GLU A 211 2.59 11.77 -3.90
C GLU A 211 2.18 12.76 -5.00
N PHE A 212 1.65 13.92 -4.59
CA PHE A 212 1.32 14.98 -5.53
C PHE A 212 2.57 15.51 -6.24
N ALA A 213 3.63 15.81 -5.48
CA ALA A 213 4.88 16.29 -6.04
C ALA A 213 5.47 15.29 -7.03
N TYR A 214 5.48 14.00 -6.69
CA TYR A 214 5.96 12.95 -7.59
C TYR A 214 5.15 12.90 -8.89
N ALA A 215 3.82 12.90 -8.83
CA ALA A 215 2.97 12.89 -10.03
C ALA A 215 3.21 14.10 -10.95
N VAL A 216 3.26 15.31 -10.39
CA VAL A 216 3.53 16.54 -11.15
C VAL A 216 4.94 16.52 -11.76
N LEU A 217 5.92 15.96 -11.05
CA LEU A 217 7.28 15.85 -11.56
C LEU A 217 7.36 14.85 -12.72
N LEU A 218 6.63 13.74 -12.69
CA LEU A 218 6.57 12.78 -13.81
C LEU A 218 5.99 13.44 -15.08
N GLU A 219 4.89 14.17 -14.98
CA GLU A 219 4.32 14.92 -16.12
C GLU A 219 5.33 15.94 -16.69
N ARG A 220 6.11 16.59 -15.82
CA ARG A 220 7.16 17.54 -16.23
C ARG A 220 8.36 16.86 -16.87
N VAL A 221 8.71 15.64 -16.46
CA VAL A 221 9.74 14.82 -17.13
C VAL A 221 9.28 14.52 -18.55
N GLU A 222 8.08 13.99 -18.73
CA GLU A 222 7.51 13.67 -20.04
C GLU A 222 7.46 14.92 -20.96
N LYS A 223 7.05 16.06 -20.40
CA LYS A 223 7.07 17.34 -21.13
C LYS A 223 8.49 17.76 -21.52
N ALA A 224 9.46 17.69 -20.63
CA ALA A 224 10.86 18.04 -20.96
C ALA A 224 11.47 17.09 -22.00
N GLU A 225 11.10 15.81 -21.97
CA GLU A 225 11.54 14.81 -22.94
C GLU A 225 10.92 15.04 -24.32
N SER A 226 9.64 15.39 -24.39
CA SER A 226 8.98 15.77 -25.66
C SER A 226 9.51 17.09 -26.24
N GLU A 227 10.00 18.01 -25.39
CA GLU A 227 10.74 19.22 -25.79
C GLU A 227 12.19 18.92 -26.24
N GLY A 228 12.70 17.71 -26.01
CA GLY A 228 14.07 17.31 -26.32
C GLY A 228 15.13 17.78 -25.32
N ASP A 229 14.73 18.37 -24.18
CA ASP A 229 15.64 18.90 -23.15
C ASP A 229 16.01 17.81 -22.13
N LYS A 230 17.01 16.98 -22.51
CA LYS A 230 17.46 15.83 -21.73
C LYS A 230 18.05 16.19 -20.36
N GLU A 231 18.74 17.34 -20.25
CA GLU A 231 19.37 17.76 -19.00
C GLU A 231 18.32 18.21 -17.97
N LYS A 232 17.32 18.97 -18.41
CA LYS A 232 16.16 19.33 -17.59
C LYS A 232 15.39 18.10 -17.16
N ALA A 233 15.10 17.18 -18.08
CA ALA A 233 14.41 15.92 -17.75
C ALA A 233 15.17 15.11 -16.69
N LYS A 234 16.50 15.00 -16.80
CA LYS A 234 17.35 14.32 -15.81
C LYS A 234 17.30 14.98 -14.43
N LYS A 235 17.32 16.31 -14.38
CA LYS A 235 17.20 17.05 -13.10
C LYS A 235 15.84 16.81 -12.44
N ILE A 236 14.75 16.92 -13.21
CA ILE A 236 13.39 16.71 -12.71
C ILE A 236 13.19 15.26 -12.27
N ARG A 237 13.76 14.29 -12.98
CA ARG A 237 13.74 12.87 -12.60
C ARG A 237 14.38 12.64 -11.23
N LYS A 238 15.52 13.28 -10.95
CA LYS A 238 16.16 13.21 -9.63
C LYS A 238 15.25 13.77 -8.53
N GLU A 239 14.57 14.89 -8.78
CA GLU A 239 13.61 15.46 -7.83
C GLU A 239 12.39 14.52 -7.64
N ALA A 240 11.95 13.84 -8.70
CA ALA A 240 10.87 12.85 -8.63
C ALA A 240 11.28 11.65 -7.79
N GLU A 241 12.51 11.14 -7.94
CA GLU A 241 13.06 10.06 -7.13
C GLU A 241 13.15 10.44 -5.64
N GLU A 242 13.54 11.68 -5.33
CA GLU A 242 13.55 12.20 -3.95
C GLU A 242 12.14 12.26 -3.35
N ALA A 243 11.14 12.72 -4.11
CA ALA A 243 9.75 12.68 -3.68
C ALA A 243 9.25 11.23 -3.49
N ARG A 244 9.56 10.33 -4.44
CA ARG A 244 9.22 8.90 -4.40
C ARG A 244 9.77 8.23 -3.15
N ALA A 245 11.01 8.56 -2.76
CA ALA A 245 11.64 8.04 -1.55
C ALA A 245 10.93 8.47 -0.25
N CYS A 246 10.06 9.49 -0.27
CA CYS A 246 9.24 9.88 0.87
C CYS A 246 7.86 9.21 0.90
N ILE A 247 7.49 8.45 -0.13
CA ILE A 247 6.17 7.80 -0.23
C ILE A 247 6.25 6.40 0.39
N PRO A 248 5.68 6.15 1.58
CA PRO A 248 5.90 4.90 2.31
C PRO A 248 5.50 3.64 1.53
N GLN A 249 4.38 3.68 0.79
CA GLN A 249 3.91 2.54 0.00
C GLN A 249 4.83 2.15 -1.15
N LEU A 250 5.66 3.07 -1.67
CA LEU A 250 6.61 2.79 -2.76
C LEU A 250 7.98 2.31 -2.24
N ASN A 251 8.11 2.16 -0.92
CA ASN A 251 9.35 1.78 -0.23
C ASN A 251 9.23 0.46 0.57
N MET A 252 8.37 -0.44 0.14
CA MET A 252 8.13 -1.74 0.78
C MET A 252 8.92 -2.89 0.14
N HIS A 253 9.86 -2.62 -0.77
CA HIS A 253 10.63 -3.66 -1.47
C HIS A 253 11.31 -4.66 -0.53
N GLY A 254 11.37 -5.94 -0.90
CA GLY A 254 12.15 -6.99 -0.23
C GLY A 254 11.29 -8.02 0.50
N LEU A 255 11.88 -8.74 1.45
CA LEU A 255 11.23 -9.86 2.14
C LEU A 255 10.32 -9.38 3.27
N TRP A 256 9.17 -10.07 3.40
CA TRP A 256 8.16 -9.88 4.43
C TRP A 256 7.58 -11.23 4.84
N VAL A 257 7.14 -11.35 6.09
CA VAL A 257 6.49 -12.55 6.63
C VAL A 257 5.12 -12.20 7.17
N GLY A 258 4.13 -13.04 6.86
CA GLY A 258 2.77 -12.92 7.38
C GLY A 258 2.14 -14.28 7.68
N LYS A 259 1.15 -14.32 8.58
CA LYS A 259 0.46 -15.55 8.98
C LYS A 259 -0.79 -15.79 8.12
N TYR A 260 -0.78 -16.83 7.28
CA TYR A 260 -1.86 -17.20 6.37
C TYR A 260 -2.82 -18.22 7.01
N GLY A 261 -3.42 -17.85 8.14
CA GLY A 261 -4.39 -18.70 8.84
C GLY A 261 -3.78 -20.01 9.35
N GLU A 262 -4.33 -21.14 8.89
CA GLU A 262 -3.92 -22.50 9.28
C GLU A 262 -2.61 -22.94 8.62
N ASN A 263 -2.28 -22.37 7.45
CA ASN A 263 -1.03 -22.66 6.74
C ASN A 263 0.21 -22.13 7.48
N GLY A 264 0.03 -21.35 8.55
CA GLY A 264 1.14 -20.84 9.35
C GLY A 264 1.76 -19.58 8.77
N TYR A 265 3.07 -19.42 8.94
CA TYR A 265 3.81 -18.24 8.50
C TYR A 265 4.38 -18.45 7.10
N GLU A 266 4.14 -17.48 6.23
CA GLU A 266 4.62 -17.49 4.86
C GLU A 266 5.43 -16.24 4.57
N MET A 267 6.47 -16.40 3.77
CA MET A 267 7.34 -15.35 3.31
C MET A 267 6.94 -14.90 1.91
N VAL A 268 6.90 -13.60 1.69
CA VAL A 268 6.68 -12.98 0.39
C VAL A 268 7.82 -12.02 0.06
N ASN A 269 8.19 -11.93 -1.22
CA ASN A 269 9.07 -10.90 -1.75
C ASN A 269 8.23 -9.83 -2.43
N ILE A 270 8.37 -8.60 -1.96
CA ILE A 270 7.70 -7.43 -2.49
C ILE A 270 8.59 -6.78 -3.54
N THR A 271 8.05 -6.67 -4.76
CA THR A 271 8.67 -5.97 -5.89
C THR A 271 7.68 -4.97 -6.50
N TYR A 272 8.13 -4.20 -7.49
CA TYR A 272 7.31 -3.19 -8.15
C TYR A 272 7.40 -3.35 -9.67
N SER A 273 6.24 -3.25 -10.33
CA SER A 273 6.12 -3.05 -11.77
C SER A 273 5.45 -1.70 -12.00
N GLY A 274 6.26 -0.67 -12.29
CA GLY A 274 5.83 0.73 -12.22
C GLY A 274 5.37 1.08 -10.81
N ASP A 275 4.13 1.57 -10.70
CA ASP A 275 3.47 1.88 -9.42
C ASP A 275 2.55 0.75 -8.92
N THR A 276 2.68 -0.45 -9.49
CA THR A 276 1.98 -1.65 -8.98
C THR A 276 2.93 -2.46 -8.11
N LEU A 277 2.52 -2.68 -6.86
CA LEU A 277 3.20 -3.60 -5.95
C LEU A 277 2.83 -5.04 -6.31
N VAL A 278 3.83 -5.91 -6.34
CA VAL A 278 3.70 -7.34 -6.62
C VAL A 278 4.33 -8.13 -5.46
N ALA A 279 3.52 -8.97 -4.81
CA ALA A 279 3.95 -9.83 -3.71
C ALA A 279 4.03 -11.29 -4.18
N THR A 280 5.25 -11.79 -4.34
CA THR A 280 5.51 -13.17 -4.79
C THR A 280 5.81 -14.07 -3.59
N LYS A 281 5.17 -15.24 -3.50
CA LYS A 281 5.43 -16.25 -2.46
C LYS A 281 6.88 -16.75 -2.57
N VAL A 282 7.65 -16.59 -1.50
CA VAL A 282 9.01 -17.12 -1.36
C VAL A 282 8.96 -18.48 -0.69
N THR A 283 8.17 -18.59 0.38
CA THR A 283 7.60 -19.87 0.82
C THR A 283 6.16 -19.88 0.33
N GLY A 284 5.68 -21.05 -0.09
CA GLY A 284 4.31 -21.21 -0.57
C GLY A 284 3.64 -22.38 0.12
N ASP A 285 2.33 -22.39 0.03
CA ASP A 285 1.47 -23.43 0.60
C ASP A 285 0.85 -24.26 -0.53
N GLN A 286 0.02 -25.24 -0.16
CA GLN A 286 -0.68 -26.10 -1.13
C GLN A 286 -1.70 -25.34 -1.99
N ASN A 287 -2.16 -24.16 -1.55
CA ASN A 287 -3.13 -23.35 -2.27
C ASN A 287 -2.44 -22.36 -3.21
N VAL A 288 -1.43 -21.62 -2.76
CA VAL A 288 -0.64 -20.70 -3.57
C VAL A 288 0.84 -21.06 -3.41
N PRO A 289 1.42 -21.80 -4.37
CA PRO A 289 2.75 -22.34 -4.23
C PRO A 289 3.83 -21.27 -4.35
N ARG A 290 5.06 -21.65 -4.02
CA ARG A 290 6.25 -20.81 -4.14
C ARG A 290 6.42 -20.33 -5.59
N GLY A 291 6.83 -19.08 -5.74
CA GLY A 291 7.01 -18.43 -7.04
C GLY A 291 5.75 -17.77 -7.60
N GLU A 292 4.57 -18.12 -7.10
CA GLU A 292 3.31 -17.51 -7.52
C GLU A 292 3.05 -16.16 -6.82
N ILE A 293 2.21 -15.33 -7.46
CA ILE A 293 1.90 -13.99 -6.95
C ILE A 293 0.76 -14.09 -5.92
N SER A 294 1.07 -13.94 -4.63
CA SER A 294 0.05 -13.94 -3.59
C SER A 294 -0.94 -12.78 -3.73
N PHE A 295 -0.44 -11.57 -4.01
CA PHE A 295 -1.29 -10.41 -4.23
C PHE A 295 -0.57 -9.30 -5.01
N THR A 296 -1.38 -8.40 -5.58
CA THR A 296 -0.93 -7.16 -6.21
C THR A 296 -1.70 -5.97 -5.63
N ALA A 297 -1.09 -4.79 -5.62
CA ALA A 297 -1.76 -3.55 -5.20
C ALA A 297 -1.40 -2.38 -6.11
N ASN A 298 -2.40 -1.62 -6.55
CA ASN A 298 -2.18 -0.42 -7.34
C ASN A 298 -1.86 0.76 -6.41
N LEU A 299 -0.62 1.21 -6.46
CA LEU A 299 -0.09 2.32 -5.66
C LEU A 299 0.13 3.58 -6.49
N SER A 300 -0.34 3.59 -7.75
CA SER A 300 -0.27 4.77 -8.62
C SER A 300 -0.73 5.97 -7.81
N PRO A 301 0.05 7.08 -7.79
CA PRO A 301 -0.34 8.30 -7.14
C PRO A 301 -1.76 8.57 -7.59
N ARG A 302 -2.71 8.51 -6.65
CA ARG A 302 -4.05 8.90 -7.01
C ARG A 302 -3.88 10.35 -7.43
N ALA A 303 -4.18 10.66 -8.69
CA ALA A 303 -4.66 11.99 -9.00
C ALA A 303 -5.95 12.12 -8.19
N GLN A 304 -5.83 12.42 -6.89
CA GLN A 304 -6.87 12.39 -5.84
C GLN A 304 -8.01 13.38 -6.12
N PHE A 305 -8.04 13.93 -7.33
CA PHE A 305 -8.70 15.16 -7.65
C PHE A 305 -9.85 14.93 -8.63
N GLN A 306 -10.03 13.73 -9.20
CA GLN A 306 -11.05 13.54 -10.22
C GLN A 306 -11.94 12.30 -10.09
N THR A 307 -11.58 11.26 -9.35
CA THR A 307 -12.47 10.09 -9.22
C THR A 307 -12.55 9.55 -7.80
N MET A 308 -13.79 9.39 -7.31
CA MET A 308 -14.14 8.73 -6.03
C MET A 308 -13.80 7.23 -5.99
N SER A 309 -13.04 6.73 -6.96
CA SER A 309 -12.70 5.30 -7.09
C SER A 309 -11.67 4.84 -6.06
N GLY A 310 -11.10 5.77 -5.30
CA GLY A 310 -10.16 5.47 -4.23
C GLY A 310 -10.84 5.08 -2.92
N LEU A 311 -10.37 4.01 -2.29
CA LEU A 311 -10.76 3.66 -0.91
C LEU A 311 -10.37 4.77 0.07
N GLU A 312 -11.31 5.18 0.92
CA GLU A 312 -11.04 6.11 2.01
C GLU A 312 -10.10 5.48 3.05
N PRO A 313 -9.18 6.25 3.65
CA PRO A 313 -8.36 5.81 4.77
C PRO A 313 -9.21 5.28 5.94
N ILE A 314 -8.67 4.33 6.70
CA ILE A 314 -9.33 3.88 7.94
C ILE A 314 -9.01 4.87 9.03
N GLU A 315 -10.04 5.47 9.62
CA GLU A 315 -9.92 6.25 10.85
C GLU A 315 -9.95 5.31 12.07
N LEU A 316 -8.87 5.36 12.84
CA LEU A 316 -8.74 4.61 14.08
C LEU A 316 -9.38 5.37 15.25
N ASN A 317 -9.96 4.62 16.18
CA ASN A 317 -10.42 5.21 17.44
C ASN A 317 -9.21 5.69 18.28
N ALA A 318 -9.46 6.55 19.28
CA ALA A 318 -8.39 7.16 20.08
C ALA A 318 -7.45 6.13 20.76
N ARG A 319 -7.97 4.96 21.18
CA ARG A 319 -7.17 3.90 21.81
C ARG A 319 -6.23 3.24 20.79
N ALA A 320 -6.75 2.83 19.63
CA ALA A 320 -5.96 2.26 18.56
C ALA A 320 -4.97 3.28 17.97
N ALA A 321 -5.38 4.54 17.84
CA ALA A 321 -4.50 5.60 17.36
C ALA A 321 -3.29 5.82 18.29
N ARG A 322 -3.47 5.70 19.61
CA ARG A 322 -2.35 5.72 20.57
C ARG A 322 -1.44 4.51 20.41
N GLN A 323 -2.00 3.32 20.21
CA GLN A 323 -1.22 2.09 20.04
C GLN A 323 -0.39 2.10 18.74
N TRP A 324 -0.96 2.59 17.64
CA TRP A 324 -0.31 2.60 16.33
C TRP A 324 0.44 3.90 16.03
N GLY A 325 0.29 4.92 16.89
CA GLY A 325 0.88 6.25 16.69
C GLY A 325 0.32 7.02 15.49
N LYS A 326 -0.83 6.62 14.95
CA LYS A 326 -1.47 7.23 13.77
C LYS A 326 -2.98 7.18 13.90
N ARG A 327 -3.68 8.24 13.48
CA ARG A 327 -5.15 8.28 13.44
C ARG A 327 -5.69 7.69 12.14
N TYR A 328 -4.97 7.87 11.04
CA TYR A 328 -5.43 7.44 9.71
C TYR A 328 -4.51 6.40 9.09
N LEU A 329 -5.08 5.30 8.60
CA LEU A 329 -4.36 4.25 7.89
C LEU A 329 -4.67 4.31 6.38
N PRO A 330 -3.68 4.56 5.51
CA PRO A 330 -3.86 4.56 4.06
C PRO A 330 -4.34 3.22 3.51
N ARG A 331 -5.19 3.28 2.48
CA ARG A 331 -5.77 2.13 1.77
C ARG A 331 -5.57 2.17 0.27
N HIS A 332 -5.09 1.07 -0.27
CA HIS A 332 -4.90 0.87 -1.70
C HIS A 332 -5.69 -0.32 -2.19
N VAL A 333 -6.24 -0.20 -3.40
CA VAL A 333 -6.96 -1.29 -4.05
C VAL A 333 -5.93 -2.31 -4.52
N GLY A 334 -6.22 -3.58 -4.30
CA GLY A 334 -5.40 -4.68 -4.77
C GLY A 334 -6.22 -5.86 -5.21
N LYS A 335 -5.52 -6.89 -5.67
CA LYS A 335 -6.10 -8.19 -5.99
C LYS A 335 -5.26 -9.26 -5.31
N GLY A 336 -5.91 -10.15 -4.56
CA GLY A 336 -5.28 -11.30 -3.94
C GLY A 336 -5.58 -12.56 -4.73
N GLN A 337 -4.58 -13.41 -4.90
CA GLN A 337 -4.76 -14.71 -5.50
C GLN A 337 -5.30 -15.69 -4.46
N VAL A 338 -6.26 -16.52 -4.86
CA VAL A 338 -6.75 -17.66 -4.09
C VAL A 338 -6.87 -18.86 -5.01
N ALA A 339 -6.69 -20.06 -4.46
CA ALA A 339 -6.93 -21.30 -5.18
C ALA A 339 -7.30 -22.40 -4.17
N SER A 340 -7.90 -23.47 -4.67
CA SER A 340 -8.08 -24.71 -3.91
C SER A 340 -6.74 -25.45 -3.77
N GLU A 341 -6.73 -26.50 -2.95
CA GLU A 341 -5.54 -27.34 -2.73
C GLU A 341 -4.97 -27.87 -4.06
N GLY A 342 -3.64 -27.88 -4.17
CA GLY A 342 -2.93 -28.19 -5.41
C GLY A 342 -2.99 -27.05 -6.44
N TYR A 343 -3.17 -25.80 -6.00
CA TYR A 343 -3.30 -24.61 -6.85
C TYR A 343 -4.41 -24.70 -7.92
N GLN A 344 -5.48 -25.45 -7.62
CA GLN A 344 -6.59 -25.66 -8.55
C GLN A 344 -7.55 -24.48 -8.54
N ASN A 345 -8.09 -24.13 -9.71
CA ASN A 345 -9.04 -23.03 -9.88
C ASN A 345 -8.50 -21.68 -9.34
N ALA A 346 -7.23 -21.39 -9.63
CA ALA A 346 -6.60 -20.14 -9.23
C ALA A 346 -7.37 -18.95 -9.80
N GLN A 347 -7.81 -18.05 -8.92
CA GLN A 347 -8.58 -16.86 -9.28
C GLN A 347 -8.10 -15.64 -8.50
N TRP A 348 -8.27 -14.47 -9.12
CA TRP A 348 -8.01 -13.19 -8.50
C TRP A 348 -9.27 -12.70 -7.79
N MET A 349 -9.12 -12.28 -6.55
CA MET A 349 -10.17 -11.68 -5.75
C MET A 349 -9.82 -10.25 -5.36
N ASP A 350 -10.85 -9.42 -5.19
CA ASP A 350 -10.65 -8.06 -4.73
C ASP A 350 -10.04 -8.04 -3.33
N GLY A 351 -8.99 -7.24 -3.19
CA GLY A 351 -8.25 -7.09 -1.96
C GLY A 351 -7.89 -5.64 -1.67
N GLN A 352 -7.39 -5.42 -0.45
CA GLN A 352 -7.02 -4.10 0.02
C GLN A 352 -5.69 -4.17 0.74
N LEU A 353 -4.75 -3.34 0.32
CA LEU A 353 -3.51 -3.12 1.03
C LEU A 353 -3.72 -1.97 2.02
N ILE A 354 -3.41 -2.21 3.30
CA ILE A 354 -3.54 -1.25 4.39
C ILE A 354 -2.17 -1.04 5.00
N LEU A 355 -1.70 0.21 5.04
CA LEU A 355 -0.40 0.55 5.61
C LEU A 355 -0.54 0.86 7.10
N VAL A 356 0.29 0.22 7.93
CA VAL A 356 0.26 0.34 9.39
C VAL A 356 1.66 0.66 9.92
N GLY A 357 2.08 1.91 9.78
CA GLY A 357 3.42 2.34 10.22
C GLY A 357 4.52 1.65 9.41
N ARG A 358 5.30 0.78 10.06
CA ARG A 358 6.36 -0.04 9.43
C ARG A 358 5.87 -1.39 8.92
N PHE A 359 4.63 -1.74 9.27
CA PHE A 359 3.95 -2.97 8.85
C PHE A 359 2.94 -2.62 7.78
N PHE A 360 2.45 -3.64 7.09
CA PHE A 360 1.25 -3.51 6.29
C PHE A 360 0.38 -4.75 6.46
N SER A 361 -0.86 -4.68 6.03
CA SER A 361 -1.71 -5.85 5.91
C SER A 361 -2.37 -5.90 4.55
N PHE A 362 -2.70 -7.10 4.10
CA PHE A 362 -3.51 -7.33 2.92
C PHE A 362 -4.80 -8.05 3.34
N ALA A 363 -5.94 -7.51 2.93
CA ALA A 363 -7.26 -8.06 3.24
C ALA A 363 -7.94 -8.55 1.95
N TRP A 364 -8.29 -9.83 1.88
CA TRP A 364 -9.11 -10.43 0.83
C TRP A 364 -10.58 -10.16 1.17
N VAL A 365 -11.16 -9.14 0.54
CA VAL A 365 -12.43 -8.54 0.99
C VAL A 365 -13.59 -9.54 0.96
N PRO A 366 -13.81 -10.35 -0.10
CA PRO A 366 -15.00 -11.21 -0.15
C PRO A 366 -14.99 -12.34 0.90
N ILE A 367 -13.82 -12.80 1.33
CA ILE A 367 -13.67 -13.86 2.35
C ILE A 367 -13.40 -13.32 3.76
N GLY A 368 -13.19 -12.01 3.91
CA GLY A 368 -12.89 -11.40 5.21
C GLY A 368 -11.57 -11.87 5.84
N HIS A 369 -10.64 -12.39 5.03
CA HIS A 369 -9.33 -12.85 5.49
C HIS A 369 -8.33 -11.70 5.44
N GLN A 370 -7.57 -11.47 6.52
CA GLN A 370 -6.57 -10.41 6.60
C GLN A 370 -5.26 -10.96 7.14
N VAL A 371 -4.17 -10.67 6.43
CA VAL A 371 -2.81 -11.07 6.82
C VAL A 371 -1.99 -9.83 7.10
N PHE A 372 -1.33 -9.80 8.26
CA PHE A 372 -0.37 -8.77 8.63
C PHE A 372 1.04 -9.21 8.26
N PHE A 373 1.80 -8.28 7.69
CA PHE A 373 3.15 -8.49 7.20
C PHE A 373 4.15 -7.63 7.97
N GLY A 374 5.20 -8.29 8.46
CA GLY A 374 6.36 -7.65 9.09
C GLY A 374 7.66 -8.02 8.40
N ARG A 375 8.68 -7.19 8.59
CA ARG A 375 10.04 -7.52 8.15
C ARG A 375 10.58 -8.66 9.01
N PRO A 376 10.99 -9.81 8.43
CA PRO A 376 11.59 -10.88 9.20
C PRO A 376 12.99 -10.49 9.68
N SER A 377 13.44 -11.07 10.78
CA SER A 377 14.86 -11.06 11.15
C SER A 377 15.66 -11.91 10.16
N ALA A 378 16.98 -11.68 10.08
CA ALA A 378 17.85 -12.50 9.24
C ALA A 378 17.82 -13.98 9.68
N GLU A 379 17.79 -14.24 10.98
CA GLU A 379 17.70 -15.59 11.55
C GLU A 379 16.39 -16.28 11.17
N LEU A 380 15.25 -15.58 11.32
CA LEU A 380 13.95 -16.12 10.93
C LEU A 380 13.90 -16.39 9.42
N THR A 381 14.50 -15.51 8.61
CA THR A 381 14.59 -15.69 7.16
C THR A 381 15.35 -16.97 6.81
N LEU A 382 16.53 -17.17 7.40
CA LEU A 382 17.33 -18.37 7.17
C LEU A 382 16.64 -19.64 7.67
N LYS A 383 15.95 -19.56 8.81
CA LYS A 383 15.17 -20.68 9.36
C LYS A 383 14.05 -21.09 8.39
N MET A 384 13.20 -20.15 7.97
CA MET A 384 12.09 -20.43 7.07
C MET A 384 12.56 -20.98 5.72
N LEU A 385 13.65 -20.44 5.17
CA LEU A 385 14.22 -20.94 3.91
C LEU A 385 14.75 -22.36 4.04
N ARG A 386 15.37 -22.70 5.18
CA ARG A 386 15.88 -24.06 5.45
C ARG A 386 14.73 -25.06 5.62
N GLU A 387 13.74 -24.74 6.46
CA GLU A 387 12.57 -25.60 6.68
C GLU A 387 11.84 -25.87 5.36
N HIS A 388 11.66 -24.84 4.53
CA HIS A 388 11.02 -25.01 3.23
C HIS A 388 11.83 -25.89 2.25
N GLN A 389 13.17 -25.73 2.22
CA GLN A 389 14.04 -26.59 1.41
C GLN A 389 13.99 -28.05 1.87
N GLU A 390 13.96 -28.29 3.18
CA GLU A 390 13.83 -29.64 3.75
C GLU A 390 12.49 -30.28 3.37
N GLU A 391 11.40 -29.52 3.37
CA GLU A 391 10.08 -29.98 2.91
C GLU A 391 10.05 -30.29 1.40
N GLU A 392 10.66 -29.45 0.56
CA GLU A 392 10.80 -29.72 -0.88
C GLU A 392 11.60 -31.01 -1.11
N MET A 393 12.75 -31.15 -0.44
CA MET A 393 13.58 -32.36 -0.52
C MET A 393 12.85 -33.63 -0.05
N MET A 394 12.05 -33.54 1.01
CA MET A 394 11.23 -34.65 1.50
C MET A 394 10.19 -35.08 0.45
N LYS A 395 9.52 -34.13 -0.22
CA LYS A 395 8.55 -34.44 -1.28
C LYS A 395 9.21 -35.12 -2.46
N ASP A 396 10.39 -34.64 -2.87
CA ASP A 396 11.16 -35.24 -3.96
C ASP A 396 11.67 -36.65 -3.61
N HIS A 397 12.18 -36.87 -2.38
CA HIS A 397 12.60 -38.21 -1.96
C HIS A 397 11.45 -39.20 -1.95
N VAL A 398 10.26 -38.79 -1.51
CA VAL A 398 9.07 -39.65 -1.55
C VAL A 398 8.65 -39.94 -3.00
N ALA A 399 8.78 -38.97 -3.91
CA ALA A 399 8.53 -39.18 -5.34
C ALA A 399 9.51 -40.18 -5.93
N VAL A 400 10.82 -40.02 -5.67
CA VAL A 400 11.87 -40.94 -6.12
C VAL A 400 11.65 -42.34 -5.54
N MET A 401 11.40 -42.46 -4.24
CA MET A 401 11.13 -43.76 -3.59
C MET A 401 9.86 -44.44 -4.14
N ARG A 402 8.84 -43.66 -4.50
CA ARG A 402 7.61 -44.20 -5.11
C ARG A 402 7.85 -44.70 -6.52
N GLU A 403 8.61 -43.96 -7.33
CA GLU A 403 9.01 -44.39 -8.67
C GLU A 403 9.79 -45.71 -8.60
N GLU A 404 10.76 -45.81 -7.70
CA GLU A 404 11.57 -47.02 -7.54
C GLU A 404 10.78 -48.20 -7.00
N ALA A 405 9.86 -47.98 -6.07
CA ALA A 405 8.94 -49.01 -5.61
C ALA A 405 8.01 -49.50 -6.74
N THR A 406 7.59 -48.60 -7.63
CA THR A 406 6.76 -48.96 -8.80
C THR A 406 7.58 -49.76 -9.82
N HIS A 407 8.82 -49.35 -10.08
CA HIS A 407 9.76 -50.09 -10.94
C HIS A 407 10.02 -51.50 -10.42
N MET A 408 10.30 -51.66 -9.12
CA MET A 408 10.50 -52.99 -8.52
C MET A 408 9.26 -53.88 -8.61
N MET A 409 8.04 -53.31 -8.44
CA MET A 409 6.80 -54.07 -8.62
C MET A 409 6.61 -54.51 -10.07
N ASP A 410 6.90 -53.64 -11.04
CA ASP A 410 6.81 -53.97 -12.46
C ASP A 410 7.82 -55.06 -12.84
N GLU A 411 9.08 -54.97 -12.40
CA GLU A 411 10.08 -56.03 -12.60
C GLU A 411 9.65 -57.37 -12.00
N THR A 412 9.06 -57.35 -10.81
CA THR A 412 8.54 -58.56 -10.15
C THR A 412 7.37 -59.15 -10.93
N TYR A 413 6.43 -58.31 -11.39
CA TYR A 413 5.28 -58.72 -12.21
C TYR A 413 5.73 -59.40 -13.52
N TRP A 414 6.73 -58.85 -14.21
CA TRP A 414 7.28 -59.45 -15.42
C TRP A 414 8.02 -60.76 -15.14
N SER A 415 8.80 -60.82 -14.06
CA SER A 415 9.53 -62.03 -13.65
C SER A 415 8.59 -63.19 -13.33
N GLU A 416 7.46 -62.93 -12.66
CA GLU A 416 6.43 -63.95 -12.39
C GLU A 416 5.72 -64.43 -13.66
N ARG A 417 5.54 -63.53 -14.63
CA ARG A 417 4.87 -63.85 -15.90
C ARG A 417 5.76 -64.63 -16.85
N GLU A 418 7.06 -64.31 -16.93
CA GLU A 418 8.03 -65.08 -17.71
C GLU A 418 8.20 -66.50 -17.17
N ASN A 419 8.19 -66.68 -15.84
CA ASN A 419 8.26 -68.01 -15.23
C ASN A 419 7.01 -68.87 -15.51
N ASN A 420 5.82 -68.26 -15.65
CA ASN A 420 4.59 -68.99 -15.97
C ASN A 420 4.49 -69.46 -17.44
N TYR A 421 5.30 -68.91 -18.35
CA TYR A 421 5.26 -69.33 -19.76
C TYR A 421 5.97 -70.67 -20.04
N PHE A 422 6.80 -71.16 -19.11
CA PHE A 422 7.54 -72.42 -19.28
C PHE A 422 6.87 -73.65 -18.68
N GLU A 423 5.76 -73.53 -17.94
CA GLU A 423 5.08 -74.67 -17.32
C GLU A 423 3.87 -75.22 -18.10
N GLN A 424 3.50 -74.64 -19.26
CA GLN A 424 2.29 -75.06 -19.99
C GLN A 424 2.48 -75.83 -21.31
N GLU A 425 3.70 -76.08 -21.78
CA GLU A 425 3.94 -76.97 -22.91
C GLU A 425 4.80 -78.19 -22.54
N GLY A 426 4.11 -79.26 -22.16
CA GLY A 426 4.50 -80.63 -22.51
C GLY A 426 5.15 -81.47 -21.41
N CYS A 427 4.43 -82.50 -20.96
CA CYS A 427 4.89 -83.91 -21.00
C CYS A 427 3.87 -84.82 -20.30
N PHE A 428 2.80 -85.23 -20.99
CA PHE A 428 2.23 -86.58 -20.84
C PHE A 428 1.64 -86.98 -22.20
N GLU A 429 2.44 -87.72 -22.97
CA GLU A 429 1.94 -88.69 -23.97
C GLU A 429 1.45 -89.96 -23.26
#